data_AF-A0A094CKE6-F1
#
_entry.id   AF-A0A094CKE6-F1
#
_cell.length_a   1.000
_cell.length_b   1.000
_cell.length_c   1.000
_cell.angle_alpha   90.00
_cell.angle_beta   90.00
_cell.angle_gamma   90.00
#
_symmetry.space_group_name_H-M   'P 1'
#
loop_
_entity.id
_entity.type
_entity.pdbx_description
1 polymer ?
#
loop_
_entity_poly.entity_id
_entity_poly.type
_entity_poly.pdbx_seq_one_letter_code
_entity_poly.pdbx_strand_id
1 'polypeptide(L)'
;MSTQDDDNSTKVYCTVDDLTEDAICKFLVNDAAGTVEEVKEQFSIILVPGQRPLQIFKHQRDTYKVPNYGEQSYFLIVDSANVTKDGVLLCSLEAEHGFADAVRNLPDMACMTAMSLSIANSNWTEVREGTWHEQEPPVRRLAVYDNRKKGDRDSFHPLADAVDVGVHYVNDEGEPRSVGSIDDLFRYVAISLDESCDTDKLVKQNQRHAEEKSLDSNLLAVVDDKFAAEGALLVQAEPRKELRCKPPVAGELLYWHEIGFMDWDEMEDFASKHSDFEKRLVEQRTSGAQTADPENLDTKEAGPDEPCEDKGQQALGGEGGQGSEERRFRYYRTRSGMVIASIEPHEIPTTFSRPRQESDGLDENGEMGAVEDTMLEELPWDYYLKKDAAEEGG
;
A
#
# COMPACT_ATOMS: atom_id res chain seq x y z
N MET A 1 -22.29 32.06 -16.02
CA MET A 1 -21.76 31.02 -15.11
C MET A 1 -21.46 29.85 -16.01
N SER A 2 -20.17 29.60 -16.26
CA SER A 2 -19.75 28.46 -17.08
C SER A 2 -19.97 27.21 -16.24
N THR A 3 -20.77 26.28 -16.73
CA THR A 3 -20.72 24.90 -16.27
C THR A 3 -19.29 24.42 -16.47
N GLN A 4 -18.66 24.00 -15.38
CA GLN A 4 -17.42 23.25 -15.44
C GLN A 4 -17.85 21.90 -16.01
N ASP A 5 -17.49 21.60 -17.25
CA ASP A 5 -17.67 20.24 -17.76
C ASP A 5 -16.80 19.34 -16.88
N ASP A 6 -17.44 18.44 -16.14
CA ASP A 6 -16.74 17.41 -15.39
C ASP A 6 -16.12 16.47 -16.43
N ASP A 7 -14.83 16.70 -16.72
CA ASP A 7 -14.04 15.89 -17.63
C ASP A 7 -13.80 14.52 -16.97
N ASN A 8 -14.72 13.59 -17.25
CA ASN A 8 -14.66 12.21 -16.79
C ASN A 8 -13.65 11.34 -17.57
N SER A 9 -12.81 11.95 -18.41
CA SER A 9 -11.77 11.22 -19.18
C SER A 9 -10.53 10.98 -18.34
N THR A 10 -9.91 9.81 -18.49
CA THR A 10 -8.71 9.43 -17.74
C THR A 10 -7.54 10.29 -18.18
N LYS A 11 -6.87 10.94 -17.24
CA LYS A 11 -5.72 11.79 -17.57
C LYS A 11 -4.52 10.96 -18.01
N VAL A 12 -3.88 11.39 -19.09
CA VAL A 12 -2.62 10.83 -19.59
C VAL A 12 -1.61 11.95 -19.70
N TYR A 13 -0.58 11.92 -18.87
CA TYR A 13 0.50 12.90 -18.90
C TYR A 13 1.63 12.41 -19.82
N CYS A 14 2.16 13.27 -20.67
CA CYS A 14 3.32 12.95 -21.50
C CYS A 14 4.51 13.85 -21.14
N THR A 15 5.64 13.24 -20.77
CA THR A 15 6.87 13.96 -20.41
C THR A 15 7.86 14.07 -21.56
N VAL A 16 7.57 13.41 -22.69
CA VAL A 16 8.44 13.31 -23.86
C VAL A 16 8.15 14.43 -24.85
N ASP A 17 9.17 15.23 -25.16
CA ASP A 17 9.07 16.43 -26.03
C ASP A 17 8.54 16.14 -27.44
N ASP A 18 8.92 15.01 -28.02
CA ASP A 18 8.70 14.70 -29.44
C ASP A 18 7.44 13.84 -29.71
N LEU A 19 6.65 13.51 -28.67
CA LEU A 19 5.42 12.75 -28.84
C LEU A 19 4.21 13.66 -29.01
N THR A 20 3.48 13.46 -30.10
CA THR A 20 2.21 14.14 -30.35
C THR A 20 1.05 13.43 -29.66
N GLU A 21 -0.03 14.16 -29.39
CA GLU A 21 -1.29 13.59 -28.90
C GLU A 21 -1.76 12.40 -29.75
N ASP A 22 -1.79 12.55 -31.08
CA ASP A 22 -2.19 11.47 -31.98
C ASP A 22 -1.28 10.23 -31.90
N ALA A 23 0.02 10.42 -31.64
CA ALA A 23 0.94 9.30 -31.44
C ALA A 23 0.63 8.56 -30.13
N ILE A 24 0.39 9.32 -29.06
CA ILE A 24 0.02 8.77 -27.74
C ILE A 24 -1.30 8.01 -27.85
N CYS A 25 -2.34 8.61 -28.44
CA CYS A 25 -3.62 7.94 -28.60
C CYS A 25 -3.50 6.65 -29.42
N LYS A 26 -2.65 6.62 -30.45
CA LYS A 26 -2.37 5.38 -31.22
C LYS A 26 -1.75 4.28 -30.37
N PHE A 27 -0.88 4.61 -29.42
CA PHE A 27 -0.32 3.62 -28.51
C PHE A 27 -1.39 3.05 -27.56
N LEU A 28 -2.35 3.87 -27.15
CA LEU A 28 -3.40 3.49 -26.21
C LEU A 28 -4.58 2.74 -26.85
N VAL A 29 -4.64 2.63 -28.19
CA VAL A 29 -5.65 1.83 -28.88
C VAL A 29 -5.54 0.38 -28.45
N ASN A 30 -6.67 -0.18 -28.01
CA ASN A 30 -6.79 -1.55 -27.53
C ASN A 30 -8.15 -2.12 -27.95
N ASP A 31 -8.41 -3.39 -27.62
CA ASP A 31 -9.62 -4.10 -28.00
C ASP A 31 -10.93 -3.46 -27.47
N ALA A 32 -10.89 -2.72 -26.37
CA ALA A 32 -12.05 -2.03 -25.80
C ALA A 32 -12.31 -0.65 -26.42
N ALA A 33 -11.26 0.05 -26.86
CA ALA A 33 -11.37 1.38 -27.46
C ALA A 33 -11.40 1.37 -28.99
N GLY A 34 -10.95 0.31 -29.69
CA GLY A 34 -11.14 0.08 -31.14
C GLY A 34 -10.54 1.08 -32.15
N THR A 35 -10.53 2.39 -31.87
CA THR A 35 -10.14 3.50 -32.72
C THR A 35 -9.45 4.61 -31.92
N VAL A 36 -8.76 5.53 -32.61
CA VAL A 36 -8.08 6.67 -31.97
C VAL A 36 -9.10 7.67 -31.44
N GLU A 37 -10.22 7.83 -32.13
CA GLU A 37 -11.30 8.74 -31.78
C GLU A 37 -11.95 8.32 -30.44
N GLU A 38 -12.23 7.03 -30.24
CA GLU A 38 -12.73 6.49 -28.98
C GLU A 38 -11.72 6.67 -27.83
N VAL A 39 -10.42 6.51 -28.09
CA VAL A 39 -9.39 6.84 -27.09
C VAL A 39 -9.45 8.33 -26.70
N LYS A 40 -9.67 9.24 -27.65
CA LYS A 40 -9.77 10.68 -27.36
C LYS A 40 -11.04 11.06 -26.59
N GLU A 41 -12.08 10.23 -26.64
CA GLU A 41 -13.28 10.41 -25.81
C GLU A 41 -13.04 9.94 -24.36
N GLN A 42 -12.17 8.95 -24.18
CA GLN A 42 -11.91 8.32 -22.89
C GLN A 42 -10.69 8.89 -22.15
N PHE A 43 -9.75 9.50 -22.86
CA PHE A 43 -8.47 9.97 -22.31
C PHE A 43 -8.18 11.42 -22.66
N SER A 44 -7.82 12.20 -21.63
CA SER A 44 -7.33 13.57 -21.77
C SER A 44 -5.80 13.59 -21.77
N ILE A 45 -5.20 13.90 -22.92
CA ILE A 45 -3.74 13.96 -23.07
C ILE A 45 -3.22 15.33 -22.63
N ILE A 46 -2.24 15.34 -21.71
CA ILE A 46 -1.65 16.53 -21.13
C ILE A 46 -0.13 16.49 -21.36
N LEU A 47 0.37 17.41 -22.17
CA LEU A 47 1.81 17.51 -22.47
C LEU A 47 2.52 18.30 -21.37
N VAL A 48 3.44 17.64 -20.67
CA VAL A 48 4.24 18.17 -19.56
C VAL A 48 5.73 17.83 -19.74
N PRO A 49 6.33 18.29 -20.84
CA PRO A 49 7.70 17.92 -21.20
C PRO A 49 8.70 18.20 -20.08
N GLY A 50 9.60 17.24 -19.86
CA GLY A 50 10.69 17.35 -18.88
C GLY A 50 10.27 17.24 -17.41
N GLN A 51 8.98 17.09 -17.09
CA GLN A 51 8.54 16.81 -15.72
C GLN A 51 8.83 15.35 -15.34
N ARG A 52 9.19 15.13 -14.08
CA ARG A 52 9.43 13.77 -13.54
C ARG A 52 8.11 13.11 -13.13
N PRO A 53 7.96 11.78 -13.27
CA PRO A 53 6.72 11.08 -12.89
C PRO A 53 6.23 11.39 -11.46
N LEU A 54 7.12 11.36 -10.46
CA LEU A 54 6.76 11.68 -9.08
C LEU A 54 6.29 13.14 -8.90
N GLN A 55 6.78 14.09 -9.71
CA GLN A 55 6.31 15.49 -9.67
C GLN A 55 4.88 15.60 -10.19
N ILE A 56 4.58 14.90 -11.29
CA ILE A 56 3.24 14.82 -11.86
C ILE A 56 2.29 14.17 -10.86
N PHE A 57 2.71 13.07 -10.24
CA PHE A 57 1.94 12.40 -9.20
C PHE A 57 1.59 13.35 -8.04
N LYS A 58 2.59 14.07 -7.51
CA LYS A 58 2.37 15.06 -6.43
C LYS A 58 1.39 16.15 -6.86
N HIS A 59 1.57 16.69 -8.07
CA HIS A 59 0.66 17.70 -8.61
C HIS A 59 -0.78 17.18 -8.74
N GLN A 60 -0.95 15.98 -9.29
CA GLN A 60 -2.27 15.36 -9.43
C GLN A 60 -2.88 15.12 -8.05
N ARG A 61 -2.13 14.57 -7.08
CA ARG A 61 -2.61 14.36 -5.71
C ARG A 61 -3.03 15.66 -5.02
N ASP A 62 -2.26 16.73 -5.17
CA ASP A 62 -2.54 18.03 -4.52
C ASP A 62 -3.74 18.76 -5.18
N THR A 63 -4.04 18.44 -6.43
CA THR A 63 -5.19 18.99 -7.18
C THR A 63 -6.40 18.08 -7.19
N TYR A 64 -6.21 16.82 -6.78
CA TYR A 64 -7.26 15.82 -6.64
C TYR A 64 -8.23 16.26 -5.55
N LYS A 65 -9.41 16.71 -5.96
CA LYS A 65 -10.52 16.96 -5.06
C LYS A 65 -11.31 15.67 -5.00
N VAL A 66 -11.35 15.03 -3.84
CA VAL A 66 -12.12 13.79 -3.58
C VAL A 66 -13.52 13.94 -4.19
N PRO A 67 -13.82 13.29 -5.31
CA PRO A 67 -15.16 13.29 -5.85
C PRO A 67 -15.94 12.18 -5.17
N ASN A 68 -17.26 12.32 -5.13
CA ASN A 68 -18.13 11.22 -4.75
C ASN A 68 -17.74 9.97 -5.57
N TYR A 69 -17.66 8.81 -4.91
CA TYR A 69 -17.48 7.46 -5.49
C TYR A 69 -17.64 7.43 -7.03
N GLY A 70 -16.52 7.42 -7.77
CA GLY A 70 -16.55 7.22 -9.23
C GLY A 70 -15.53 7.96 -10.09
N GLU A 71 -14.79 8.95 -9.59
CA GLU A 71 -13.88 9.74 -10.42
C GLU A 71 -12.38 9.52 -10.07
N GLN A 72 -11.76 8.67 -10.88
CA GLN A 72 -10.33 8.56 -11.21
C GLN A 72 -9.30 8.84 -10.12
N SER A 73 -9.14 7.89 -9.19
CA SER A 73 -7.91 7.74 -8.42
C SER A 73 -6.73 7.24 -9.28
N TYR A 74 -6.92 7.04 -10.59
CA TYR A 74 -5.92 6.50 -11.51
C TYR A 74 -5.63 7.42 -12.69
N PHE A 75 -4.39 7.42 -13.16
CA PHE A 75 -3.97 8.16 -14.34
C PHE A 75 -2.73 7.51 -14.95
N LEU A 76 -2.43 7.87 -16.21
CA LEU A 76 -1.29 7.33 -16.94
C LEU A 76 -0.17 8.38 -17.10
N ILE A 77 1.08 7.93 -17.13
CA ILE A 77 2.24 8.75 -17.51
C ILE A 77 3.03 8.05 -18.62
N VAL A 78 3.19 8.76 -19.74
CA VAL A 78 4.06 8.40 -20.86
C VAL A 78 5.39 9.14 -20.70
N ASP A 79 6.44 8.40 -20.35
CA ASP A 79 7.75 8.95 -20.02
C ASP A 79 8.91 8.39 -20.86
N SER A 80 8.62 7.49 -21.80
CA SER A 80 9.59 6.98 -22.78
C SER A 80 9.18 7.32 -24.21
N ALA A 81 10.17 7.61 -25.06
CA ALA A 81 9.96 7.74 -26.50
C ALA A 81 9.64 6.40 -27.18
N ASN A 82 10.04 5.27 -26.58
CA ASN A 82 9.76 3.92 -27.08
C ASN A 82 8.66 3.24 -26.27
N VAL A 83 7.49 3.89 -26.25
CA VAL A 83 6.31 3.51 -25.47
C VAL A 83 5.89 2.05 -25.64
N THR A 84 6.02 1.51 -26.85
CA THR A 84 5.64 0.11 -27.16
C THR A 84 6.53 -0.93 -26.50
N LYS A 85 7.77 -0.58 -26.16
CA LYS A 85 8.73 -1.48 -25.53
C LYS A 85 8.87 -1.21 -24.04
N ASP A 86 8.97 0.06 -23.69
CA ASP A 86 9.27 0.50 -22.33
C ASP A 86 7.98 0.72 -21.52
N GLY A 87 6.81 0.57 -22.15
CA GLY A 87 5.51 0.68 -21.49
C GLY A 87 5.16 2.11 -21.03
N VAL A 88 4.12 2.19 -20.22
CA VAL A 88 3.61 3.41 -19.58
C VAL A 88 3.41 3.15 -18.09
N LEU A 89 3.52 4.21 -17.30
CA LEU A 89 3.18 4.15 -15.87
C LEU A 89 1.68 4.28 -15.71
N LEU A 90 1.07 3.34 -15.00
CA LEU A 90 -0.25 3.47 -14.41
C LEU A 90 -0.06 3.83 -12.94
N CYS A 91 -0.61 4.96 -12.52
CA CYS A 91 -0.44 5.49 -11.18
C CYS A 91 -1.75 5.40 -10.39
N SER A 92 -1.65 5.11 -9.08
CA SER A 92 -2.77 5.13 -8.14
C SER A 92 -2.57 6.21 -7.08
N LEU A 93 -3.50 7.17 -7.03
CA LEU A 93 -3.55 8.24 -6.02
C LEU A 93 -4.02 7.74 -4.66
N GLU A 94 -4.75 6.63 -4.65
CA GLU A 94 -5.42 6.08 -3.47
C GLU A 94 -4.98 4.63 -3.20
N ALA A 95 -3.70 4.33 -3.42
CA ALA A 95 -3.14 3.03 -3.06
C ALA A 95 -3.36 2.75 -1.55
N GLU A 96 -3.76 1.54 -1.22
CA GLU A 96 -4.26 1.13 0.10
C GLU A 96 -3.21 1.33 1.21
N HIS A 97 -1.93 1.22 0.84
CA HIS A 97 -0.80 1.43 1.73
C HIS A 97 -0.49 2.91 2.01
N GLY A 98 -1.19 3.86 1.37
CA GLY A 98 -1.09 5.30 1.62
C GLY A 98 0.19 5.97 1.11
N PHE A 99 0.96 5.30 0.26
CA PHE A 99 2.14 5.87 -0.42
C PHE A 99 1.83 6.14 -1.88
N ALA A 100 2.63 7.00 -2.51
CA ALA A 100 2.57 7.17 -3.95
C ALA A 100 2.93 5.84 -4.62
N ASP A 101 2.11 5.37 -5.55
CA ASP A 101 2.32 4.07 -6.18
C ASP A 101 2.07 4.09 -7.69
N ALA A 102 2.79 3.22 -8.37
CA ALA A 102 2.69 3.05 -9.80
C ALA A 102 3.15 1.64 -10.21
N VAL A 103 2.59 1.16 -11.31
CA VAL A 103 3.06 -0.01 -12.05
C VAL A 103 3.38 0.39 -13.48
N ARG A 104 4.22 -0.39 -14.16
CA ARG A 104 4.55 -0.17 -15.57
C ARG A 104 4.09 -1.34 -16.39
N ASN A 105 3.17 -1.07 -17.32
CA ASN A 105 2.53 -2.05 -18.19
C ASN A 105 2.70 -1.63 -19.65
N LEU A 106 2.47 -2.56 -20.58
CA LEU A 106 2.34 -2.21 -21.99
C LEU A 106 1.16 -1.25 -22.21
N PRO A 107 1.19 -0.39 -23.24
CA PRO A 107 0.22 0.71 -23.37
C PRO A 107 -1.23 0.26 -23.48
N ASP A 108 -1.48 -0.82 -24.20
CA ASP A 108 -2.80 -1.45 -24.37
C ASP A 108 -3.32 -2.04 -23.05
N MET A 109 -2.45 -2.75 -22.32
CA MET A 109 -2.74 -3.31 -21.01
C MET A 109 -3.01 -2.23 -19.98
N ALA A 110 -2.15 -1.20 -19.91
CA ALA A 110 -2.34 -0.07 -19.01
C ALA A 110 -3.69 0.65 -19.25
N CYS A 111 -4.07 0.78 -20.52
CA CYS A 111 -5.34 1.37 -20.92
C CYS A 111 -6.53 0.52 -20.44
N MET A 112 -6.52 -0.80 -20.72
CA MET A 112 -7.55 -1.72 -20.25
C MET A 112 -7.64 -1.78 -18.73
N THR A 113 -6.50 -1.79 -18.04
CA THR A 113 -6.45 -1.78 -16.58
C THR A 113 -7.00 -0.49 -16.00
N ALA A 114 -6.64 0.68 -16.54
CA ALA A 114 -7.16 1.96 -16.11
C ALA A 114 -8.70 2.02 -16.25
N MET A 115 -9.24 1.51 -17.37
CA MET A 115 -10.68 1.40 -17.58
C MET A 115 -11.34 0.43 -16.58
N SER A 116 -10.76 -0.76 -16.38
CA SER A 116 -11.27 -1.77 -15.44
C SER A 116 -11.30 -1.26 -13.99
N LEU A 117 -10.24 -0.59 -13.56
CA LEU A 117 -10.15 0.06 -12.26
C LEU A 117 -11.20 1.18 -12.11
N SER A 118 -11.42 1.98 -13.14
CA SER A 118 -12.39 3.08 -13.12
C SER A 118 -13.85 2.62 -12.97
N ILE A 119 -14.16 1.40 -13.38
CA ILE A 119 -15.49 0.77 -13.19
C ILE A 119 -15.53 -0.22 -12.01
N ALA A 120 -14.49 -0.23 -11.17
CA ALA A 120 -14.34 -1.13 -10.02
C ALA A 120 -14.46 -2.63 -10.36
N ASN A 121 -14.05 -3.03 -11.58
CA ASN A 121 -14.01 -4.43 -12.00
C ASN A 121 -12.66 -5.11 -11.65
N SER A 122 -11.65 -4.32 -11.28
CA SER A 122 -10.36 -4.79 -10.74
C SER A 122 -10.04 -3.99 -9.48
N ASN A 123 -9.18 -4.53 -8.61
CA ASN A 123 -8.59 -3.81 -7.49
C ASN A 123 -7.09 -3.54 -7.74
N TRP A 124 -6.53 -2.56 -7.03
CA TRP A 124 -5.14 -2.14 -7.23
C TRP A 124 -4.14 -3.24 -6.84
N THR A 125 -4.42 -4.01 -5.80
CA THR A 125 -3.60 -5.14 -5.36
C THR A 125 -3.40 -6.16 -6.49
N GLU A 126 -4.47 -6.63 -7.13
CA GLU A 126 -4.43 -7.55 -8.26
C GLU A 126 -3.64 -6.99 -9.44
N VAL A 127 -3.76 -5.69 -9.71
CA VAL A 127 -3.02 -5.03 -10.79
C VAL A 127 -1.52 -5.09 -10.54
N ARG A 128 -1.08 -4.86 -9.29
CA ARG A 128 0.34 -4.94 -8.91
C ARG A 128 0.92 -6.34 -9.05
N GLU A 129 0.17 -7.36 -8.66
CA GLU A 129 0.58 -8.75 -8.80
C GLU A 129 0.57 -9.17 -10.30
N GLY A 130 -0.41 -8.67 -11.05
CA GLY A 130 -0.64 -8.98 -12.47
C GLY A 130 0.44 -8.48 -13.44
N THR A 131 1.15 -7.38 -13.12
CA THR A 131 2.20 -6.80 -13.98
C THR A 131 3.30 -7.81 -14.37
N TRP A 132 3.49 -8.87 -13.58
CA TRP A 132 4.56 -9.87 -13.81
C TRP A 132 4.11 -11.11 -14.58
N HIS A 133 2.83 -11.20 -14.95
CA HIS A 133 2.28 -12.35 -15.68
C HIS A 133 2.31 -12.19 -17.21
N GLU A 134 2.71 -11.02 -17.70
CA GLU A 134 2.95 -10.80 -19.13
C GLU A 134 4.13 -11.68 -19.63
N GLN A 135 4.07 -12.12 -20.89
CA GLN A 135 5.16 -12.93 -21.47
C GLN A 135 6.46 -12.13 -21.59
N GLU A 136 6.36 -10.84 -21.89
CA GLU A 136 7.47 -9.91 -22.03
C GLU A 136 7.10 -8.58 -21.34
N PRO A 137 7.10 -8.54 -20.00
CA PRO A 137 6.76 -7.32 -19.26
C PRO A 137 7.78 -6.21 -19.58
N PRO A 138 7.36 -4.93 -19.59
CA PRO A 138 8.26 -3.79 -19.82
C PRO A 138 9.24 -3.53 -18.67
N VAL A 139 9.22 -4.38 -17.64
CA VAL A 139 10.00 -4.29 -16.41
C VAL A 139 10.76 -5.58 -16.18
N ARG A 140 11.99 -5.47 -15.68
CA ARG A 140 12.78 -6.65 -15.31
C ARG A 140 12.56 -6.99 -13.84
N ARG A 141 12.62 -8.28 -13.52
CA ARG A 141 12.70 -8.70 -12.12
C ARG A 141 14.05 -8.30 -11.54
N LEU A 142 14.05 -8.04 -10.25
CA LEU A 142 15.24 -7.60 -9.51
C LEU A 142 15.90 -8.78 -8.80
N ALA A 143 17.20 -8.72 -8.56
CA ALA A 143 17.87 -9.72 -7.74
C ALA A 143 17.79 -9.36 -6.25
N VAL A 144 17.54 -10.33 -5.38
CA VAL A 144 17.81 -10.22 -3.94
C VAL A 144 18.84 -11.26 -3.53
N TYR A 145 19.99 -10.80 -3.02
CA TYR A 145 21.13 -11.64 -2.68
C TYR A 145 21.21 -11.94 -1.19
N ASP A 146 21.46 -13.21 -0.85
CA ASP A 146 21.94 -13.57 0.48
C ASP A 146 23.46 -13.40 0.56
N ASN A 147 23.91 -12.34 1.24
CA ASN A 147 25.31 -12.03 1.45
C ASN A 147 25.71 -12.11 2.94
N ARG A 148 24.95 -12.86 3.74
CA ARG A 148 25.25 -13.10 5.17
C ARG A 148 26.46 -14.02 5.32
N LYS A 149 27.29 -13.80 6.34
CA LYS A 149 28.48 -14.65 6.61
C LYS A 149 28.11 -16.03 7.15
N LYS A 150 26.98 -16.11 7.84
CA LYS A 150 26.43 -17.31 8.46
C LYS A 150 24.91 -17.27 8.31
N GLY A 151 24.42 -17.74 7.17
CA GLY A 151 23.01 -17.91 6.90
C GLY A 151 22.77 -19.28 6.29
N ASP A 152 21.81 -20.02 6.80
CA ASP A 152 21.23 -21.15 6.06
C ASP A 152 20.14 -20.65 5.10
N ARG A 153 19.87 -21.45 4.07
CA ARG A 153 18.88 -21.13 3.02
C ARG A 153 17.47 -20.94 3.59
N ASP A 154 17.10 -21.68 4.62
CA ASP A 154 15.75 -21.64 5.20
C ASP A 154 15.52 -20.29 5.90
N SER A 155 16.55 -19.73 6.54
CA SER A 155 16.50 -18.41 7.14
C SER A 155 16.58 -17.24 6.14
N PHE A 156 16.97 -17.49 4.88
CA PHE A 156 17.02 -16.44 3.85
C PHE A 156 15.63 -16.10 3.32
N HIS A 157 14.81 -17.12 3.10
CA HIS A 157 13.49 -16.96 2.49
C HIS A 157 12.62 -15.88 3.15
N PRO A 158 12.40 -15.87 4.48
CA PRO A 158 11.60 -14.81 5.11
C PRO A 158 12.21 -13.41 4.98
N LEU A 159 13.53 -13.29 4.81
CA LEU A 159 14.20 -12.00 4.61
C LEU A 159 14.05 -11.51 3.17
N ALA A 160 14.13 -12.42 2.21
CA ALA A 160 13.87 -12.13 0.80
C ALA A 160 12.39 -11.76 0.58
N ASP A 161 11.47 -12.49 1.22
CA ASP A 161 10.04 -12.21 1.20
C ASP A 161 9.72 -10.83 1.81
N ALA A 162 10.36 -10.45 2.93
CA ALA A 162 10.18 -9.11 3.50
C ALA A 162 10.64 -7.97 2.56
N VAL A 163 11.62 -8.23 1.70
CA VAL A 163 12.03 -7.29 0.63
C VAL A 163 11.05 -7.36 -0.54
N ASP A 164 10.55 -8.54 -0.91
CA ASP A 164 9.64 -8.70 -2.04
C ASP A 164 8.23 -8.18 -1.77
N VAL A 165 7.68 -8.38 -0.57
CA VAL A 165 6.36 -7.87 -0.15
C VAL A 165 6.36 -6.35 -0.10
N GLY A 166 7.43 -5.73 0.37
CA GLY A 166 7.51 -4.28 0.45
C GLY A 166 6.35 -3.67 1.23
N VAL A 167 5.78 -2.56 0.72
CA VAL A 167 4.60 -1.91 1.35
C VAL A 167 3.27 -2.49 0.85
N HIS A 168 3.31 -3.50 -0.03
CA HIS A 168 2.17 -3.99 -0.78
C HIS A 168 0.96 -4.37 0.11
N TYR A 169 1.22 -5.05 1.23
CA TYR A 169 0.19 -5.46 2.20
C TYR A 169 0.18 -4.58 3.47
N VAL A 170 0.80 -3.40 3.43
CA VAL A 170 0.69 -2.44 4.54
C VAL A 170 -0.75 -1.92 4.53
N ASN A 171 -1.52 -2.27 5.57
CA ASN A 171 -2.97 -2.03 5.72
C ASN A 171 -3.88 -3.04 5.01
N ASP A 172 -3.36 -4.15 4.50
CA ASP A 172 -4.23 -5.26 4.10
C ASP A 172 -4.79 -5.94 5.37
N GLU A 173 -6.11 -5.96 5.50
CA GLU A 173 -6.83 -6.65 6.58
C GLU A 173 -7.09 -8.13 6.27
N GLY A 174 -6.65 -8.61 5.11
CA GLY A 174 -6.72 -10.00 4.68
C GLY A 174 -5.78 -10.94 5.43
N GLU A 175 -5.80 -12.22 5.05
CA GLU A 175 -4.85 -13.18 5.59
C GLU A 175 -3.42 -12.79 5.15
N PRO A 176 -2.43 -12.80 6.07
CA PRO A 176 -1.06 -12.56 5.69
C PRO A 176 -0.66 -13.57 4.61
N ARG A 177 -0.08 -13.07 3.51
CA ARG A 177 0.37 -13.91 2.40
C ARG A 177 1.15 -15.10 2.94
N SER A 178 0.74 -16.31 2.57
CA SER A 178 1.51 -17.50 2.94
C SER A 178 2.91 -17.39 2.34
N VAL A 179 3.93 -17.50 3.18
CA VAL A 179 5.33 -17.59 2.74
C VAL A 179 5.45 -18.83 1.84
N GLY A 180 5.49 -18.58 0.53
CA GLY A 180 5.39 -19.59 -0.53
C GLY A 180 6.67 -20.38 -0.74
N SER A 181 7.05 -20.68 -1.98
CA SER A 181 8.45 -21.00 -2.28
C SER A 181 9.27 -19.71 -2.37
N ILE A 182 10.57 -19.78 -2.07
CA ILE A 182 11.51 -18.68 -2.35
C ILE A 182 11.60 -18.35 -3.85
N ASP A 183 11.13 -19.27 -4.70
CA ASP A 183 11.04 -19.07 -6.15
C ASP A 183 9.73 -18.37 -6.57
N ASP A 184 8.75 -18.21 -5.65
CA ASP A 184 7.43 -17.59 -5.89
C ASP A 184 7.40 -16.09 -5.56
N LEU A 185 8.57 -15.48 -5.31
CA LEU A 185 8.70 -14.03 -5.17
C LEU A 185 8.24 -13.34 -6.46
N PHE A 186 7.50 -12.24 -6.33
CA PHE A 186 6.84 -11.61 -7.48
C PHE A 186 7.73 -10.59 -8.20
N ARG A 187 8.40 -9.70 -7.45
CA ARG A 187 9.31 -8.67 -7.99
C ARG A 187 10.75 -9.12 -8.04
N TYR A 188 11.15 -9.91 -7.04
CA TYR A 188 12.53 -10.30 -6.86
C TYR A 188 12.78 -11.76 -7.24
N VAL A 189 14.02 -12.07 -7.56
CA VAL A 189 14.54 -13.43 -7.66
C VAL A 189 15.61 -13.60 -6.60
N ALA A 190 15.38 -14.53 -5.70
CA ALA A 190 16.30 -14.84 -4.62
C ALA A 190 17.56 -15.56 -5.13
N ILE A 191 18.73 -15.10 -4.71
CA ILE A 191 20.02 -15.67 -5.07
C ILE A 191 20.84 -15.88 -3.80
N SER A 192 21.03 -17.14 -3.43
CA SER A 192 21.94 -17.51 -2.34
C SER A 192 23.37 -17.60 -2.85
N LEU A 193 24.31 -17.00 -2.11
CA LEU A 193 25.74 -17.09 -2.39
C LEU A 193 26.38 -18.19 -1.54
N ASP A 194 27.38 -18.87 -2.09
CA ASP A 194 28.16 -19.86 -1.36
C ASP A 194 29.01 -19.22 -0.25
N GLU A 195 29.51 -18.00 -0.50
CA GLU A 195 30.32 -17.22 0.44
C GLU A 195 29.96 -15.74 0.36
N SER A 196 29.94 -15.07 1.52
CA SER A 196 29.78 -13.61 1.57
C SER A 196 30.91 -12.91 0.83
N CYS A 197 30.59 -11.88 0.04
CA CYS A 197 31.57 -11.10 -0.68
C CYS A 197 31.31 -9.59 -0.56
N ASP A 198 32.28 -8.79 -1.02
CA ASP A 198 32.14 -7.35 -1.09
C ASP A 198 31.15 -6.92 -2.19
N THR A 199 30.57 -5.73 -2.05
CA THR A 199 29.53 -5.21 -2.95
C THR A 199 30.01 -5.04 -4.40
N ASP A 200 31.31 -4.88 -4.64
CA ASP A 200 31.88 -4.78 -5.99
C ASP A 200 31.89 -6.13 -6.71
N LYS A 201 32.18 -7.21 -5.98
CA LYS A 201 32.01 -8.58 -6.49
C LYS A 201 30.55 -8.91 -6.72
N LEU A 202 29.65 -8.53 -5.82
CA LEU A 202 28.21 -8.72 -5.99
C LEU A 202 27.70 -8.08 -7.28
N VAL A 203 28.05 -6.81 -7.52
CA VAL A 203 27.64 -6.11 -8.75
C VAL A 203 28.14 -6.83 -10.00
N LYS A 204 29.39 -7.28 -10.01
CA LYS A 204 29.93 -8.06 -11.14
C LYS A 204 29.23 -9.41 -11.33
N GLN A 205 28.80 -10.05 -10.25
CA GLN A 205 28.01 -11.27 -10.31
C GLN A 205 26.60 -10.99 -10.82
N ASN A 206 25.95 -9.91 -10.37
CA ASN A 206 24.63 -9.50 -10.84
C ASN A 206 24.62 -9.25 -12.34
N GLN A 207 25.59 -8.49 -12.84
CA GLN A 207 25.73 -8.22 -14.27
C GLN A 207 25.88 -9.51 -15.11
N ARG A 208 26.47 -10.58 -14.55
CA ARG A 208 26.55 -11.89 -15.21
C ARG A 208 25.24 -12.67 -15.11
N HIS A 209 24.63 -12.74 -13.92
CA HIS A 209 23.38 -13.48 -13.71
C HIS A 209 22.19 -12.83 -14.43
N ALA A 210 22.21 -11.51 -14.62
CA ALA A 210 21.14 -10.77 -15.26
C ALA A 210 20.85 -11.24 -16.68
N GLU A 211 21.87 -11.66 -17.43
CA GLU A 211 21.69 -12.26 -18.77
C GLU A 211 21.06 -13.65 -18.70
N GLU A 212 21.46 -14.47 -17.73
CA GLU A 212 21.00 -15.87 -17.59
C GLU A 212 19.57 -15.98 -17.05
N LYS A 213 19.17 -15.04 -16.19
CA LYS A 213 17.90 -15.06 -15.44
C LYS A 213 16.93 -13.94 -15.82
N SER A 214 17.23 -13.19 -16.89
CA SER A 214 16.42 -12.05 -17.33
C SER A 214 16.17 -11.00 -16.22
N LEU A 215 17.19 -10.74 -15.40
CA LEU A 215 17.11 -9.78 -14.29
C LEU A 215 17.59 -8.39 -14.74
N ASP A 216 17.31 -7.39 -13.91
CA ASP A 216 17.98 -6.11 -14.07
C ASP A 216 19.48 -6.23 -13.75
N SER A 217 20.30 -5.72 -14.67
CA SER A 217 21.77 -5.82 -14.57
C SER A 217 22.38 -4.73 -13.70
N ASN A 218 21.64 -3.65 -13.46
CA ASN A 218 22.09 -2.46 -12.77
C ASN A 218 21.60 -2.39 -11.32
N LEU A 219 20.48 -3.02 -11.00
CA LEU A 219 19.81 -2.93 -9.72
C LEU A 219 19.80 -4.27 -8.98
N LEU A 220 20.12 -4.23 -7.69
CA LEU A 220 20.02 -5.39 -6.81
C LEU A 220 19.76 -5.00 -5.36
N ALA A 221 19.06 -5.86 -4.64
CA ALA A 221 18.93 -5.83 -3.19
C ALA A 221 19.88 -6.85 -2.54
N VAL A 222 20.37 -6.54 -1.35
CA VAL A 222 21.28 -7.40 -0.60
C VAL A 222 20.81 -7.52 0.84
N VAL A 223 20.66 -8.78 1.28
CA VAL A 223 20.46 -9.18 2.66
C VAL A 223 21.83 -9.58 3.22
N ASP A 224 22.40 -8.76 4.09
CA ASP A 224 23.69 -9.02 4.74
C ASP A 224 23.55 -9.09 6.27
N ASP A 225 24.67 -9.28 6.98
CA ASP A 225 24.68 -9.39 8.44
C ASP A 225 24.12 -8.13 9.16
N LYS A 226 23.98 -7.00 8.45
CA LYS A 226 23.44 -5.75 8.99
C LYS A 226 21.94 -5.60 8.77
N PHE A 227 21.30 -6.52 8.04
CA PHE A 227 19.89 -6.41 7.65
C PHE A 227 18.95 -6.12 8.83
N ALA A 228 19.12 -6.81 9.96
CA ALA A 228 18.26 -6.60 11.13
C ALA A 228 18.39 -5.19 11.74
N ALA A 229 19.58 -4.59 11.67
CA ALA A 229 19.85 -3.28 12.28
C ALA A 229 19.58 -2.13 11.30
N GLU A 230 20.03 -2.26 10.06
CA GLU A 230 20.10 -1.20 9.05
C GLU A 230 19.15 -1.44 7.86
N GLY A 231 18.53 -2.62 7.75
CA GLY A 231 17.67 -2.99 6.63
C GLY A 231 18.43 -3.52 5.41
N ALA A 232 17.70 -3.71 4.31
CA ALA A 232 18.26 -4.14 3.03
C ALA A 232 19.24 -3.10 2.50
N LEU A 233 20.32 -3.57 1.88
CA LEU A 233 21.20 -2.72 1.08
C LEU A 233 20.70 -2.74 -0.37
N LEU A 234 20.28 -1.58 -0.85
CA LEU A 234 19.83 -1.35 -2.23
C LEU A 234 21.02 -0.79 -3.01
N VAL A 235 21.28 -1.34 -4.20
CA VAL A 235 22.48 -1.01 -4.98
C VAL A 235 22.09 -0.70 -6.42
N GLN A 236 22.61 0.41 -6.93
CA GLN A 236 22.73 0.69 -8.35
C GLN A 236 24.20 0.53 -8.75
N ALA A 237 24.48 -0.31 -9.74
CA ALA A 237 25.83 -0.59 -10.20
C ALA A 237 26.43 0.64 -10.90
N GLU A 238 25.69 1.27 -11.81
CA GLU A 238 26.15 2.40 -12.60
C GLU A 238 25.07 3.49 -12.79
N PRO A 239 25.38 4.77 -12.45
CA PRO A 239 26.50 5.17 -11.61
C PRO A 239 26.41 4.50 -10.23
N ARG A 240 27.54 4.16 -9.62
CA ARG A 240 27.54 3.47 -8.33
C ARG A 240 26.83 4.29 -7.25
N LYS A 241 25.70 3.78 -6.77
CA LYS A 241 24.95 4.33 -5.64
C LYS A 241 24.47 3.21 -4.71
N GLU A 242 24.41 3.50 -3.42
CA GLU A 242 24.05 2.55 -2.37
C GLU A 242 23.18 3.23 -1.32
N LEU A 243 22.09 2.59 -0.93
CA LEU A 243 21.14 3.09 0.05
C LEU A 243 20.72 1.96 0.98
N ARG A 244 20.62 2.24 2.28
CA ARG A 244 20.01 1.30 3.23
C ARG A 244 18.62 1.75 3.62
N CYS A 245 17.70 0.80 3.60
CA CYS A 245 16.33 1.04 4.01
C CYS A 245 15.77 -0.21 4.68
N LYS A 246 14.94 -0.02 5.70
CA LYS A 246 14.24 -1.13 6.35
C LYS A 246 12.98 -1.50 5.56
N PRO A 247 12.62 -2.80 5.52
CA PRO A 247 11.25 -3.19 5.21
C PRO A 247 10.25 -2.47 6.13
N PRO A 248 8.98 -2.28 5.69
CA PRO A 248 8.44 -2.65 4.37
C PRO A 248 8.91 -1.72 3.23
N VAL A 249 9.36 -0.50 3.53
CA VAL A 249 9.67 0.53 2.51
C VAL A 249 10.74 0.08 1.51
N ALA A 250 11.78 -0.60 2.00
CA ALA A 250 12.90 -1.06 1.17
C ALA A 250 12.47 -1.90 -0.04
N GLY A 251 11.37 -2.65 0.07
CA GLY A 251 10.90 -3.53 -0.99
C GLY A 251 10.38 -2.80 -2.22
N GLU A 252 9.85 -1.59 -2.03
CA GLU A 252 9.31 -0.78 -3.12
C GLU A 252 10.34 0.09 -3.81
N LEU A 253 11.35 0.57 -3.07
CA LEU A 253 12.19 1.64 -3.58
C LEU A 253 12.94 1.26 -4.86
N LEU A 254 13.55 0.07 -4.91
CA LEU A 254 14.22 -0.38 -6.13
C LEU A 254 13.23 -0.65 -7.27
N TYR A 255 12.02 -1.11 -6.95
CA TYR A 255 10.98 -1.32 -7.95
C TYR A 255 10.50 0.00 -8.56
N TRP A 256 10.14 0.98 -7.73
CA TRP A 256 9.76 2.32 -8.20
C TRP A 256 10.86 3.00 -9.01
N HIS A 257 12.12 2.69 -8.71
CA HIS A 257 13.24 3.15 -9.50
C HIS A 257 13.36 2.44 -10.85
N GLU A 258 13.27 1.12 -10.86
CA GLU A 258 13.31 0.29 -12.08
C GLU A 258 12.22 0.72 -13.07
N ILE A 259 11.00 0.98 -12.58
CA ILE A 259 9.91 1.44 -13.44
C ILE A 259 10.02 2.93 -13.81
N GLY A 260 11.05 3.64 -13.34
CA GLY A 260 11.25 5.07 -13.63
C GLY A 260 10.33 6.03 -12.89
N PHE A 261 9.53 5.54 -11.92
CA PHE A 261 8.62 6.37 -11.12
C PHE A 261 9.39 7.33 -10.19
N MET A 262 10.50 6.87 -9.62
CA MET A 262 11.43 7.67 -8.83
C MET A 262 12.85 7.59 -9.39
N ASP A 263 13.61 8.68 -9.35
CA ASP A 263 15.06 8.58 -9.45
C ASP A 263 15.68 8.25 -8.09
N TRP A 264 16.98 8.01 -8.10
CA TRP A 264 17.71 7.65 -6.90
C TRP A 264 17.68 8.74 -5.82
N ASP A 265 17.73 10.01 -6.21
CA ASP A 265 17.77 11.11 -5.25
C ASP A 265 16.38 11.26 -4.58
N GLU A 266 15.30 11.02 -5.35
CA GLU A 266 13.94 10.88 -4.85
C GLU A 266 13.77 9.67 -3.91
N MET A 267 14.41 8.53 -4.20
CA MET A 267 14.43 7.37 -3.30
C MET A 267 15.16 7.68 -1.98
N GLU A 268 16.31 8.36 -2.02
CA GLU A 268 17.07 8.73 -0.82
C GLU A 268 16.27 9.66 0.08
N ASP A 269 15.62 10.68 -0.50
CA ASP A 269 14.70 11.56 0.22
C ASP A 269 13.55 10.77 0.85
N PHE A 270 12.93 9.85 0.11
CA PHE A 270 11.86 9.01 0.62
C PHE A 270 12.33 8.11 1.76
N ALA A 271 13.42 7.37 1.57
CA ALA A 271 13.98 6.48 2.59
C ALA A 271 14.32 7.23 3.87
N SER A 272 14.90 8.44 3.78
CA SER A 272 15.23 9.26 4.96
C SER A 272 13.99 9.66 5.77
N LYS A 273 12.85 9.83 5.11
CA LYS A 273 11.58 10.18 5.74
C LYS A 273 10.85 8.97 6.31
N HIS A 274 11.14 7.76 5.84
CA HIS A 274 10.37 6.56 6.13
C HIS A 274 11.21 5.38 6.68
N SER A 275 12.49 5.58 7.01
CA SER A 275 13.41 4.53 7.50
C SER A 275 13.01 3.90 8.84
N ASP A 276 12.23 4.61 9.65
CA ASP A 276 11.71 4.14 10.95
C ASP A 276 10.20 3.84 10.87
N PHE A 277 9.67 3.46 9.70
CA PHE A 277 8.24 3.21 9.50
C PHE A 277 7.65 2.26 10.55
N GLU A 278 8.32 1.15 10.85
CA GLU A 278 7.88 0.20 11.88
C GLU A 278 7.79 0.83 13.26
N LYS A 279 8.77 1.67 13.64
CA LYS A 279 8.72 2.37 14.93
C LYS A 279 7.58 3.37 14.96
N ARG A 280 7.28 4.09 13.88
CA ARG A 280 6.13 5.01 13.84
C ARG A 280 4.81 4.26 13.92
N LEU A 281 4.70 3.09 13.29
CA LEU A 281 3.52 2.23 13.40
C LEU A 281 3.34 1.73 14.84
N VAL A 282 4.43 1.32 15.51
CA VAL A 282 4.44 0.86 16.90
C VAL A 282 4.26 2.00 17.90
N GLU A 283 4.87 3.16 17.66
CA GLU A 283 4.76 4.38 18.47
C GLU A 283 3.36 4.96 18.37
N GLN A 284 2.72 5.00 17.19
CA GLN A 284 1.31 5.35 17.07
C GLN A 284 0.39 4.38 17.81
N ARG A 285 0.75 3.09 17.88
CA ARG A 285 0.03 2.06 18.66
C ARG A 285 0.30 2.16 20.17
N THR A 286 1.47 2.63 20.60
CA THR A 286 1.90 2.69 22.01
C THR A 286 1.70 4.06 22.66
N SER A 287 1.71 5.15 21.90
CA SER A 287 1.38 6.51 22.37
C SER A 287 -0.10 6.67 22.69
N GLY A 288 -0.96 5.78 22.18
CA GLY A 288 -2.36 5.66 22.60
C GLY A 288 -2.57 4.90 23.92
N ALA A 289 -1.50 4.39 24.56
CA ALA A 289 -1.59 3.48 25.70
C ALA A 289 -1.15 4.08 27.06
N GLN A 290 -0.94 5.40 27.18
CA GLN A 290 -0.55 6.01 28.46
C GLN A 290 -1.48 7.14 28.90
N THR A 291 -2.54 6.75 29.64
CA THR A 291 -2.97 7.37 30.90
C THR A 291 -3.99 6.44 31.55
N ALA A 292 -3.57 5.69 32.56
CA ALA A 292 -4.46 5.20 33.59
C ALA A 292 -3.69 5.33 34.91
N ASP A 293 -3.81 6.50 35.54
CA ASP A 293 -3.49 6.64 36.96
C ASP A 293 -4.50 5.77 37.74
N PRO A 294 -4.07 5.07 38.80
CA PRO A 294 -4.86 4.01 39.40
C PRO A 294 -5.70 4.57 40.55
N GLU A 295 -7.02 4.66 40.39
CA GLU A 295 -7.90 4.77 41.57
C GLU A 295 -9.36 4.45 41.23
N ASN A 296 -9.82 3.26 41.66
CA ASN A 296 -10.92 3.09 42.62
C ASN A 296 -11.31 1.61 42.74
N LEU A 297 -10.71 0.93 43.73
CA LEU A 297 -11.29 -0.26 44.33
C LEU A 297 -12.14 0.20 45.50
N ASP A 298 -13.46 0.09 45.35
CA ASP A 298 -14.41 0.34 46.41
C ASP A 298 -14.93 -1.01 46.91
N THR A 299 -14.51 -1.42 48.10
CA THR A 299 -15.24 -2.41 48.89
C THR A 299 -15.09 -2.08 50.38
N LYS A 300 -16.25 -1.85 51.00
CA LYS A 300 -16.51 -1.41 52.36
C LYS A 300 -15.87 -2.31 53.44
N GLU A 301 -15.36 -1.69 54.50
CA GLU A 301 -15.66 -2.09 55.89
C GLU A 301 -15.45 -0.93 56.88
N ALA A 302 -16.08 -1.04 58.05
CA ALA A 302 -16.58 0.03 58.91
C ALA A 302 -15.59 0.65 59.92
N GLY A 303 -15.89 1.87 60.38
CA GLY A 303 -15.42 2.42 61.67
C GLY A 303 -15.25 3.94 61.69
N PRO A 304 -15.77 4.69 62.70
CA PRO A 304 -15.91 6.15 62.65
C PRO A 304 -14.75 6.89 63.33
N ASP A 305 -14.45 8.11 62.87
CA ASP A 305 -14.22 9.31 63.70
C ASP A 305 -13.94 10.56 62.80
N GLU A 306 -14.64 11.65 63.11
CA GLU A 306 -14.60 13.00 62.49
C GLU A 306 -13.30 13.81 62.84
N PRO A 307 -13.19 15.14 62.58
CA PRO A 307 -13.19 15.89 61.30
C PRO A 307 -12.03 16.93 61.21
N CYS A 308 -11.83 17.58 60.05
CA CYS A 308 -11.37 18.99 59.87
C CYS A 308 -11.33 19.32 58.37
N GLU A 309 -12.12 20.26 57.82
CA GLU A 309 -11.91 21.74 57.78
C GLU A 309 -10.57 22.13 57.09
N ASP A 310 -10.44 23.05 56.12
CA ASP A 310 -11.31 24.07 55.53
C ASP A 310 -10.58 24.73 54.33
N LYS A 311 -11.34 25.37 53.43
CA LYS A 311 -11.05 26.54 52.56
C LYS A 311 -9.94 26.56 51.48
N GLY A 312 -10.37 26.99 50.28
CA GLY A 312 -9.55 27.88 49.44
C GLY A 312 -9.96 28.03 47.97
N GLN A 313 -11.11 28.62 47.67
CA GLN A 313 -11.46 29.12 46.33
C GLN A 313 -10.63 30.36 45.96
N GLN A 314 -10.12 30.45 44.72
CA GLN A 314 -10.27 31.65 43.87
C GLN A 314 -9.86 31.38 42.42
N ALA A 315 -10.57 32.07 41.51
CA ALA A 315 -10.69 31.81 40.08
C ALA A 315 -9.98 32.85 39.20
N LEU A 316 -10.01 32.56 37.88
CA LEU A 316 -9.75 33.40 36.69
C LEU A 316 -8.26 33.51 36.27
N GLY A 317 -7.83 33.17 35.05
CA GLY A 317 -8.50 32.67 33.84
C GLY A 317 -7.50 32.67 32.66
N GLY A 318 -7.82 31.93 31.59
CA GLY A 318 -7.25 32.12 30.24
C GLY A 318 -6.57 30.90 29.60
N GLU A 319 -7.03 30.57 28.37
CA GLU A 319 -6.45 29.63 27.37
C GLU A 319 -6.73 28.14 27.66
N GLY A 320 -7.41 27.32 26.83
CA GLY A 320 -7.68 27.33 25.40
C GLY A 320 -7.17 26.00 24.81
N GLY A 321 -8.05 25.03 24.52
CA GLY A 321 -7.69 23.78 23.82
C GLY A 321 -8.64 22.61 24.02
N GLN A 322 -9.59 22.45 23.09
CA GLN A 322 -10.33 21.20 22.84
C GLN A 322 -9.38 20.12 22.29
N GLY A 323 -9.71 18.85 22.53
CA GLY A 323 -9.10 17.72 21.81
C GLY A 323 -9.29 16.38 22.52
N SER A 324 -10.53 15.91 22.65
CA SER A 324 -10.79 14.47 22.86
C SER A 324 -10.47 13.75 21.54
N GLU A 325 -9.31 13.10 21.44
CA GLU A 325 -9.01 12.24 20.29
C GLU A 325 -9.87 10.97 20.36
N GLU A 326 -10.68 10.77 19.33
CA GLU A 326 -11.67 9.71 19.16
C GLU A 326 -11.04 8.33 18.94
N ARG A 327 -11.66 7.29 19.53
CA ARG A 327 -11.38 5.89 19.23
C ARG A 327 -11.70 5.61 17.75
N ARG A 328 -10.74 5.06 16.99
CA ARG A 328 -10.90 4.87 15.52
C ARG A 328 -11.91 3.79 15.12
N PHE A 329 -12.12 2.72 15.91
CA PHE A 329 -13.10 1.68 15.59
C PHE A 329 -13.78 1.12 16.85
N ARG A 330 -15.05 0.75 16.70
CA ARG A 330 -15.89 0.05 17.67
C ARG A 330 -16.38 -1.25 17.04
N TYR A 331 -16.38 -2.33 17.80
CA TYR A 331 -16.83 -3.64 17.32
C TYR A 331 -18.23 -3.92 17.82
N TYR A 332 -19.10 -4.46 16.98
CA TYR A 332 -20.48 -4.79 17.33
C TYR A 332 -20.77 -6.23 16.95
N ARG A 333 -21.35 -7.00 17.87
CA ARG A 333 -21.89 -8.32 17.54
C ARG A 333 -23.31 -8.19 17.04
N THR A 334 -23.61 -8.82 15.91
CA THR A 334 -24.95 -8.86 15.34
C THR A 334 -25.73 -10.08 15.82
N ARG A 335 -27.05 -10.08 15.59
CA ARG A 335 -27.94 -11.19 15.91
C ARG A 335 -27.58 -12.47 15.17
N SER A 336 -27.04 -12.36 13.95
CA SER A 336 -26.54 -13.50 13.18
C SER A 336 -25.18 -14.02 13.67
N GLY A 337 -24.57 -13.39 14.68
CA GLY A 337 -23.27 -13.77 15.24
C GLY A 337 -22.07 -13.17 14.50
N MET A 338 -22.31 -12.29 13.52
CA MET A 338 -21.25 -11.53 12.86
C MET A 338 -20.69 -10.46 13.79
N VAL A 339 -19.45 -10.04 13.53
CA VAL A 339 -18.84 -8.89 14.19
C VAL A 339 -18.56 -7.82 13.15
N ILE A 340 -19.01 -6.61 13.41
CA ILE A 340 -18.88 -5.45 12.52
C ILE A 340 -18.02 -4.42 13.21
N ALA A 341 -16.99 -3.92 12.51
CA ALA A 341 -16.24 -2.74 12.93
C ALA A 341 -16.88 -1.49 12.34
N SER A 342 -17.13 -0.47 13.16
CA SER A 342 -17.58 0.84 12.70
C SER A 342 -16.79 1.93 13.40
N ILE A 343 -16.43 2.97 12.64
CA ILE A 343 -15.81 4.20 13.15
C ILE A 343 -16.86 4.99 13.94
N GLU A 344 -18.12 4.93 13.49
CA GLU A 344 -19.22 5.65 14.09
C GLU A 344 -19.84 4.85 15.25
N PRO A 345 -20.18 5.50 16.39
CA PRO A 345 -20.97 4.87 17.42
C PRO A 345 -22.38 4.57 16.90
N HIS A 346 -22.80 3.31 16.97
CA HIS A 346 -24.18 2.91 16.71
C HIS A 346 -24.95 2.76 18.01
N GLU A 347 -26.21 3.20 18.02
CA GLU A 347 -27.11 2.88 19.12
C GLU A 347 -27.38 1.38 19.14
N ILE A 348 -27.51 0.78 20.31
CA ILE A 348 -27.76 -0.65 20.44
C ILE A 348 -29.10 -0.84 21.15
N PRO A 349 -30.07 -1.53 20.52
CA PRO A 349 -29.96 -2.24 19.23
C PRO A 349 -30.19 -1.32 18.00
N THR A 350 -29.49 -1.58 16.90
CA THR A 350 -29.74 -0.95 15.57
C THR A 350 -29.90 -2.01 14.48
N THR A 351 -30.95 -1.90 13.67
CA THR A 351 -31.20 -2.76 12.51
C THR A 351 -30.61 -2.15 11.24
N PHE A 352 -30.01 -2.98 10.41
CA PHE A 352 -29.45 -2.57 9.11
C PHE A 352 -29.63 -3.68 8.08
N SER A 353 -29.61 -3.33 6.80
CA SER A 353 -29.65 -4.28 5.69
C SER A 353 -28.23 -4.60 5.25
N ARG A 354 -27.92 -5.88 5.09
CA ARG A 354 -26.63 -6.34 4.56
C ARG A 354 -26.81 -7.31 3.39
N PRO A 355 -25.80 -7.48 2.53
CA PRO A 355 -25.77 -8.59 1.60
C PRO A 355 -25.90 -9.93 2.36
N ARG A 356 -26.68 -10.83 1.76
CA ARG A 356 -26.91 -12.17 2.28
C ARG A 356 -25.66 -13.02 2.08
N GLN A 357 -25.24 -13.73 3.11
CA GLN A 357 -24.12 -14.66 3.09
C GLN A 357 -24.63 -16.08 2.88
N GLU A 358 -23.75 -17.01 2.47
CA GLU A 358 -24.14 -18.41 2.21
C GLU A 358 -24.82 -19.09 3.41
N SER A 359 -24.45 -18.71 4.63
CA SER A 359 -25.04 -19.20 5.88
C SER A 359 -26.49 -18.77 6.10
N ASP A 360 -26.95 -17.72 5.43
CA ASP A 360 -28.30 -17.17 5.56
C ASP A 360 -29.33 -17.89 4.66
N GLY A 361 -28.88 -18.78 3.77
CA GLY A 361 -29.72 -19.47 2.77
C GLY A 361 -30.29 -18.54 1.70
N LEU A 362 -31.08 -19.07 0.75
CA LEU A 362 -31.78 -18.25 -0.26
C LEU A 362 -33.01 -17.57 0.35
N ASP A 363 -33.45 -16.46 -0.26
CA ASP A 363 -34.71 -15.84 0.13
C ASP A 363 -35.94 -16.67 -0.29
N GLU A 364 -37.14 -16.20 0.06
CA GLU A 364 -38.41 -16.87 -0.24
C GLU A 364 -38.70 -17.04 -1.75
N ASN A 365 -37.98 -16.32 -2.61
CA ASN A 365 -38.08 -16.40 -4.07
C ASN A 365 -36.92 -17.18 -4.70
N GLY A 366 -35.95 -17.65 -3.91
CA GLY A 366 -34.78 -18.37 -4.39
C GLY A 366 -33.66 -17.46 -4.89
N GLU A 367 -33.67 -16.17 -4.55
CA GLU A 367 -32.70 -15.17 -4.99
C GLU A 367 -31.75 -14.74 -3.86
N MET A 368 -30.58 -14.21 -4.23
CA MET A 368 -29.63 -13.58 -3.30
C MET A 368 -30.01 -12.12 -3.06
N GLY A 369 -31.14 -11.89 -2.39
CA GLY A 369 -31.56 -10.56 -1.92
C GLY A 369 -30.87 -10.14 -0.61
N ALA A 370 -30.97 -8.86 -0.25
CA ALA A 370 -30.47 -8.34 1.04
C ALA A 370 -31.20 -8.97 2.24
N VAL A 371 -30.53 -9.05 3.39
CA VAL A 371 -31.09 -9.54 4.66
C VAL A 371 -30.99 -8.46 5.74
N GLU A 372 -32.02 -8.37 6.59
CA GLU A 372 -31.97 -7.50 7.77
C GLU A 372 -31.24 -8.20 8.91
N ASP A 373 -30.30 -7.50 9.53
CA ASP A 373 -29.60 -7.93 10.73
C ASP A 373 -29.63 -6.82 11.79
N THR A 374 -29.27 -7.16 13.02
CA THR A 374 -29.38 -6.24 14.16
C THR A 374 -28.11 -6.29 14.99
N MET A 375 -27.48 -5.13 15.23
CA MET A 375 -26.41 -5.00 16.22
C MET A 375 -26.99 -5.16 17.62
N LEU A 376 -26.47 -6.11 18.40
CA LEU A 376 -26.99 -6.48 19.72
C LEU A 376 -26.13 -6.01 20.88
N GLU A 377 -24.82 -5.91 20.68
CA GLU A 377 -23.87 -5.49 21.72
C GLU A 377 -22.61 -4.90 21.09
N GLU A 378 -22.00 -3.92 21.77
CA GLU A 378 -20.65 -3.44 21.46
C GLU A 378 -19.68 -4.38 22.16
N LEU A 379 -18.77 -4.97 21.41
CA LEU A 379 -17.74 -5.86 21.91
C LEU A 379 -16.54 -5.05 22.43
N PRO A 380 -15.81 -5.58 23.44
CA PRO A 380 -14.55 -4.99 23.88
C PRO A 380 -13.57 -4.85 22.72
N TRP A 381 -12.75 -3.79 22.75
CA TRP A 381 -11.77 -3.51 21.68
C TRP A 381 -10.75 -4.63 21.46
N ASP A 382 -10.50 -5.46 22.48
CA ASP A 382 -9.55 -6.59 22.47
C ASP A 382 -10.23 -7.95 22.25
N TYR A 383 -11.49 -7.96 21.77
CA TYR A 383 -12.29 -9.17 21.58
C TYR A 383 -11.55 -10.27 20.79
N TYR A 384 -10.87 -9.92 19.70
CA TYR A 384 -10.14 -10.89 18.88
C TYR A 384 -8.82 -11.36 19.52
N LEU A 385 -8.13 -10.48 20.26
CA LEU A 385 -6.89 -10.84 20.96
C LEU A 385 -7.12 -11.86 22.08
N LYS A 386 -8.33 -11.87 22.65
CA LYS A 386 -8.72 -12.81 23.71
C LYS A 386 -9.41 -14.06 23.21
N LYS A 387 -9.90 -14.06 21.96
CA LYS A 387 -10.55 -15.23 21.35
C LYS A 387 -9.53 -16.35 21.11
N ASP A 388 -8.34 -15.99 20.62
CA ASP A 388 -7.26 -16.95 20.33
C ASP A 388 -6.66 -17.56 21.60
N ALA A 389 -6.60 -16.78 22.69
CA ALA A 389 -6.13 -17.27 23.99
C ALA A 389 -7.07 -18.30 24.64
N ALA A 390 -8.34 -18.36 24.22
CA ALA A 390 -9.31 -19.33 24.74
C ALA A 390 -9.35 -20.63 23.93
N GLU A 391 -8.93 -20.61 22.65
CA GLU A 391 -8.90 -21.80 21.78
C GLU A 391 -7.58 -22.59 21.90
N GLU A 392 -6.50 -22.00 22.42
CA GLU A 392 -5.27 -22.73 22.77
C GLU A 392 -5.30 -23.42 24.15
N GLY A 393 -6.40 -23.27 24.91
CA GLY A 393 -6.57 -23.81 26.26
C GLY A 393 -7.61 -24.91 26.44
N GLY A 394 -8.18 -25.44 25.34
CA GLY A 394 -9.26 -26.44 25.33
C GLY A 394 -8.82 -27.86 25.00
#